data_AF-A0A9E4Q466-F1
#
_entry.id   AF-A0A9E4Q466-F1
#
_cell.length_a   1.000
_cell.length_b   1.000
_cell.length_c   1.000
_cell.angle_alpha   90.00
_cell.angle_beta   90.00
_cell.angle_gamma   90.00
#
_symmetry.space_group_name_H-M   'P 1'
#
loop_
_entity.id
_entity.type
_entity.pdbx_description
1 polymer ?
#
loop_
_entity_poly.entity_id
_entity_poly.type
_entity_poly.pdbx_seq_one_letter_code
_entity_poly.pdbx_strand_id
1 'polypeptide(L)'
;YSELLLAAELLGLSDQLKAQFQESQPAVLQRMERGLPGVPSKARRWVSEMQEIEATFAGVGLTPYIFRGVTDMYRLIGDSPLGVETPENKDRERSLEETIRVIADSVRDRTG
;
A
#
# COMPACT_ATOMS: atom_id res chain seq x y z
N TYR A 1 6.06 1.76 2.02
CA TYR A 1 5.38 2.61 3.01
C TYR A 1 3.94 2.18 3.30
N SER A 2 3.17 1.63 2.34
CA SER A 2 1.79 1.22 2.59
C SER A 2 1.62 0.34 3.82
N GLU A 3 2.46 -0.69 3.99
CA GLU A 3 2.44 -1.58 5.17
C GLU A 3 2.63 -0.82 6.49
N LEU A 4 3.63 0.06 6.57
CA LEU A 4 3.87 0.90 7.75
C LEU A 4 2.69 1.83 8.07
N LEU A 5 2.14 2.50 7.06
CA LEU A 5 1.01 3.42 7.23
C LEU A 5 -0.27 2.67 7.64
N LEU A 6 -0.51 1.48 7.06
CA LEU A 6 -1.62 0.63 7.44
C LEU A 6 -1.48 0.13 8.87
N ALA A 7 -0.28 -0.31 9.27
CA ALA A 7 -0.02 -0.70 10.65
C ALA A 7 -0.27 0.48 11.62
N ALA A 8 0.19 1.69 11.27
CA ALA A 8 -0.07 2.88 12.08
C ALA A 8 -1.57 3.18 12.19
N GLU A 9 -2.33 3.09 11.10
CA GLU A 9 -3.78 3.31 11.12
C GLU A 9 -4.50 2.25 11.97
N LEU A 10 -4.14 0.98 11.82
CA LEU A 10 -4.70 -0.12 12.61
C LEU A 10 -4.40 0.02 14.11
N LEU A 11 -3.26 0.62 14.47
CA LEU A 11 -2.85 0.90 15.85
C LEU A 11 -3.34 2.26 16.38
N GLY A 12 -4.00 3.09 15.57
CA GLY A 12 -4.43 4.44 15.96
C GLY A 12 -3.27 5.44 16.12
N LEU A 13 -2.19 5.25 15.37
CA LEU A 13 -0.94 6.02 15.43
C LEU A 13 -0.67 6.87 14.16
N SER A 14 -1.66 7.00 13.27
CA SER A 14 -1.49 7.70 11.98
C SER A 14 -1.05 9.14 12.13
N ASP A 15 -1.66 9.90 13.04
CA ASP A 15 -1.35 11.32 13.25
C ASP A 15 0.07 11.51 13.78
N GLN A 16 0.48 10.68 14.74
CA GLN A 16 1.82 10.70 15.31
C GLN A 16 2.87 10.36 14.25
N LEU A 17 2.63 9.32 13.45
CA LEU A 17 3.55 8.93 12.39
C LEU A 17 3.66 10.01 11.31
N LYS A 18 2.53 10.63 10.93
CA LYS A 18 2.52 11.74 9.97
C LYS A 18 3.32 12.94 10.49
N ALA A 19 3.13 13.33 11.74
CA ALA A 19 3.89 14.41 12.37
C ALA A 19 5.41 14.13 12.34
N GLN A 20 5.82 12.90 12.65
CA GLN A 20 7.23 12.48 12.59
C GLN A 20 7.81 12.56 11.17
N PHE A 21 7.07 12.13 10.14
CA PHE A 21 7.50 12.28 8.75
C PHE A 21 7.57 13.74 8.32
N GLN A 22 6.63 14.58 8.74
CA GLN A 22 6.61 16.00 8.42
C GLN A 22 7.83 16.73 9.00
N GLU A 23 8.24 16.38 10.21
CA GLU A 23 9.41 16.96 10.87
C GLU A 23 10.73 16.43 10.30
N SER A 24 10.87 15.11 10.15
CA SER A 24 12.15 14.49 9.81
C SER A 24 12.38 14.30 8.31
N GLN A 25 11.33 14.02 7.53
CA GLN A 25 11.42 13.55 6.15
C GLN A 25 10.26 14.08 5.27
N PRO A 26 10.04 15.41 5.18
CA PRO A 26 8.88 15.99 4.50
C PRO A 26 8.82 15.64 3.00
N ALA A 27 9.97 15.44 2.35
CA ALA A 27 10.03 15.00 0.96
C ALA A 27 9.50 13.56 0.77
N VAL A 28 9.71 12.68 1.75
CA VAL A 28 9.16 11.32 1.74
C VAL A 28 7.65 11.37 1.91
N LEU A 29 7.16 12.20 2.85
CA LEU A 29 5.72 12.43 3.03
C LEU A 29 5.05 12.90 1.74
N GLN A 30 5.61 13.92 1.10
CA GLN A 30 5.08 14.45 -0.16
C GLN A 30 5.05 13.40 -1.28
N ARG A 31 6.04 12.49 -1.34
CA ARG A 31 6.03 11.38 -2.30
C ARG A 31 4.93 10.37 -2.00
N MET A 32 4.70 10.07 -0.72
CA MET A 32 3.60 9.19 -0.30
C MET A 32 2.24 9.79 -0.67
N GLU A 33 2.03 11.07 -0.38
CA GLU A 33 0.78 11.80 -0.70
C GLU A 33 0.45 11.78 -2.20
N ARG A 34 1.45 11.96 -3.07
CA ARG A 34 1.23 11.91 -4.52
C ARG A 34 1.04 10.50 -5.08
N GLY A 35 1.69 9.51 -4.48
CA GLY A 35 1.86 8.19 -5.08
C GLY A 35 0.86 7.15 -4.58
N LEU A 36 0.71 7.05 -3.26
CA LEU A 36 -0.01 5.95 -2.62
C LEU A 36 -1.52 5.93 -2.91
N PRO A 37 -2.22 7.08 -3.04
CA PRO A 37 -3.63 7.07 -3.47
C PRO A 37 -3.86 6.40 -4.83
N GLY A 38 -2.85 6.34 -5.70
CA GLY A 38 -2.92 5.67 -6.99
C GLY A 38 -2.53 4.19 -7.00
N VAL A 39 -2.15 3.61 -5.86
CA VAL A 39 -1.73 2.20 -5.76
C VAL A 39 -2.91 1.24 -5.94
N PRO A 40 -4.09 1.44 -5.31
CA PRO A 40 -5.19 0.48 -5.40
C PRO A 40 -5.60 0.13 -6.83
N SER A 41 -5.70 1.15 -7.71
CA SER A 41 -6.11 0.94 -9.11
C SER A 41 -5.11 0.19 -9.99
N LYS A 42 -3.91 -0.10 -9.47
CA LYS A 42 -2.84 -0.84 -10.16
C LYS A 42 -2.46 -2.14 -9.46
N ALA A 43 -2.97 -2.36 -8.24
CA ALA A 43 -2.50 -3.40 -7.35
C ALA A 43 -2.59 -4.80 -7.98
N ARG A 44 -3.72 -5.13 -8.63
CA ARG A 44 -3.92 -6.43 -9.29
C ARG A 44 -2.91 -6.70 -10.40
N ARG A 45 -2.57 -5.69 -11.21
CA ARG A 45 -1.53 -5.84 -12.25
C ARG A 45 -0.16 -6.06 -11.62
N TRP A 46 0.14 -5.30 -10.57
CA TRP A 46 1.41 -5.39 -9.87
C TRP A 46 1.60 -6.69 -9.09
N VAL A 47 0.54 -7.40 -8.68
CA VAL A 47 0.66 -8.76 -8.12
C VAL A 47 1.40 -9.68 -9.07
N SER A 48 1.00 -9.74 -10.34
CA SER A 48 1.66 -10.59 -11.34
C SER A 48 3.12 -10.17 -11.57
N GLU A 49 3.38 -8.87 -11.68
CA GLU A 49 4.74 -8.33 -11.83
C GLU A 49 5.65 -8.70 -10.64
N MET A 50 5.13 -8.63 -9.40
CA MET A 50 5.92 -8.99 -8.21
C MET A 50 6.22 -10.49 -8.14
N GLN A 51 5.30 -11.35 -8.61
CA GLN A 51 5.53 -12.80 -8.68
C GLN A 51 6.63 -13.17 -9.70
N GLU A 52 6.74 -12.43 -10.81
CA GLU A 52 7.85 -12.61 -11.76
C GLU A 52 9.19 -12.20 -11.16
N ILE A 53 9.23 -11.10 -10.40
CA ILE A 53 10.44 -10.67 -9.67
C ILE A 53 10.81 -11.69 -8.59
N GLU A 54 9.82 -12.20 -7.85
CA GLU A 54 9.99 -13.29 -6.87
C GLU A 54 10.67 -14.51 -7.50
N ALA A 55 10.14 -14.99 -8.62
CA ALA A 55 10.69 -16.11 -9.37
C ALA A 55 12.11 -15.84 -9.89
N THR A 56 12.38 -14.60 -10.33
CA THR A 56 13.71 -14.19 -10.81
C THR A 56 14.75 -14.28 -9.69
N PHE A 57 14.46 -13.74 -8.51
CA PHE A 57 15.39 -13.82 -7.38
C PHE A 57 15.62 -15.24 -6.91
N ALA A 58 14.55 -16.05 -6.81
CA ALA A 58 14.67 -17.46 -6.49
C ALA A 58 15.55 -18.20 -7.51
N GLY A 59 15.38 -17.92 -8.80
CA GLY A 59 16.13 -18.54 -9.89
C GLY A 59 17.65 -18.28 -9.86
N VAL A 60 18.09 -17.15 -9.28
CA VAL A 60 19.51 -16.83 -9.07
C VAL A 60 20.02 -17.14 -7.67
N GLY A 61 19.24 -17.88 -6.86
CA GLY A 61 19.62 -18.30 -5.51
C GLY A 61 19.50 -17.22 -4.43
N LEU A 62 18.81 -16.11 -4.72
CA LEU A 62 18.52 -15.05 -3.74
C LEU A 62 17.16 -15.26 -3.07
N THR A 63 16.95 -14.58 -1.94
CA THR A 63 15.70 -14.70 -1.19
C THR A 63 14.50 -14.10 -1.96
N PRO A 64 13.39 -14.85 -2.10
CA PRO A 64 12.16 -14.34 -2.73
C PRO A 64 11.26 -13.55 -1.75
N TYR A 65 11.51 -13.67 -0.44
CA TYR A 65 10.50 -13.36 0.57
C TYR A 65 10.13 -11.87 0.66
N ILE A 66 11.04 -10.97 0.27
CA ILE A 66 10.74 -9.54 0.21
C ILE A 66 9.61 -9.29 -0.80
N PHE A 67 9.73 -9.83 -2.02
CA PHE A 67 8.75 -9.62 -3.08
C PHE A 67 7.50 -10.45 -2.90
N ARG A 68 7.60 -11.60 -2.20
CA ARG A 68 6.42 -12.30 -1.70
C ARG A 68 5.60 -11.41 -0.74
N GLY A 69 6.24 -10.78 0.25
CA GLY A 69 5.57 -9.84 1.14
C GLY A 69 4.95 -8.66 0.40
N VAL A 70 5.65 -8.08 -0.59
CA VAL A 70 5.09 -7.02 -1.43
C VAL A 70 3.89 -7.52 -2.25
N THR A 71 3.93 -8.74 -2.76
CA THR A 71 2.80 -9.37 -3.47
C THR A 71 1.58 -9.48 -2.56
N ASP A 72 1.78 -9.95 -1.33
CA ASP A 72 0.70 -10.09 -0.35
C ASP A 72 0.11 -8.73 0.04
N MET A 73 0.95 -7.69 0.14
CA MET A 73 0.47 -6.32 0.34
C MET A 73 -0.35 -5.79 -0.84
N TYR A 74 0.03 -6.08 -2.09
CA TYR A 74 -0.77 -5.67 -3.25
C TYR A 74 -2.08 -6.45 -3.35
N ARG A 75 -2.13 -7.73 -2.95
CA ARG A 75 -3.40 -8.46 -2.82
C ARG A 75 -4.30 -7.81 -1.79
N LEU A 76 -3.79 -7.57 -0.58
CA LEU A 76 -4.53 -6.89 0.48
C LEU A 76 -5.12 -5.55 0.00
N ILE A 77 -4.32 -4.73 -0.67
CA ILE A 77 -4.78 -3.45 -1.20
C ILE A 77 -5.81 -3.64 -2.33
N GLY A 78 -5.57 -4.58 -3.25
CA GLY A 78 -6.44 -4.87 -4.39
C GLY A 78 -7.78 -5.55 -4.04
N ASP A 79 -7.87 -6.11 -2.84
CA ASP A 79 -9.08 -6.70 -2.25
C ASP A 79 -9.91 -5.67 -1.47
N SER A 80 -9.37 -4.48 -1.22
CA SER A 80 -10.12 -3.37 -0.61
C SER A 80 -11.18 -2.81 -1.57
N PRO A 81 -12.16 -2.02 -1.08
CA PRO A 81 -13.12 -1.33 -1.93
C PRO A 81 -12.49 -0.46 -3.03
N LEU A 82 -11.26 0.04 -2.83
CA LEU A 82 -10.54 0.86 -3.81
C LEU A 82 -9.92 0.02 -4.94
N GLY A 83 -9.80 -1.29 -4.76
CA GLY A 83 -9.20 -2.19 -5.76
C GLY A 83 -10.05 -2.41 -7.01
N VAL A 84 -11.31 -1.95 -7.02
CA VAL A 84 -12.19 -1.97 -8.20
C VAL A 84 -11.93 -0.78 -9.14
N GLU A 85 -11.18 0.23 -8.67
CA GLU A 85 -10.83 1.38 -9.47
C GLU A 85 -9.81 1.04 -10.56
N THR A 86 -9.84 1.81 -11.63
CA THR A 86 -8.86 1.83 -12.71
C THR A 86 -8.11 3.16 -12.69
N PRO A 87 -6.96 3.27 -13.38
CA PRO A 87 -6.26 4.55 -13.50
C PRO A 87 -7.12 5.70 -14.06
N GLU A 88 -8.15 5.37 -14.84
CA GLU A 88 -9.06 6.31 -15.50
C GLU A 88 -10.20 6.76 -14.57
N ASN A 89 -10.73 5.89 -13.71
CA ASN A 89 -11.91 6.18 -12.88
C ASN A 89 -11.61 6.44 -11.39
N LYS A 90 -10.36 6.27 -10.94
CA LYS A 90 -9.98 6.52 -9.55
C LYS A 90 -10.28 7.94 -9.12
N ASP A 91 -10.63 8.12 -7.85
CA ASP A 91 -10.69 9.44 -7.24
C ASP A 91 -9.29 10.08 -7.21
N ARG A 92 -9.18 11.26 -7.82
CA ARG A 92 -7.92 12.01 -7.92
C ARG A 92 -7.70 12.97 -6.77
N GLU A 93 -8.75 13.28 -6.02
CA GLU A 93 -8.72 14.20 -4.90
C GLU A 93 -8.58 13.46 -3.55
N ARG A 94 -8.77 12.13 -3.53
CA ARG A 94 -8.58 11.29 -2.34
C ARG A 94 -7.20 11.46 -1.73
N SER A 95 -7.18 11.78 -0.43
CA SER A 95 -5.93 11.99 0.30
C SER A 95 -5.21 10.67 0.60
N LEU A 96 -3.96 10.78 1.06
CA LEU A 96 -3.21 9.65 1.59
C LEU A 96 -3.93 9.01 2.77
N GLU A 97 -4.38 9.81 3.72
CA GLU A 97 -5.02 9.38 4.95
C GLU A 97 -6.33 8.65 4.66
N GLU A 98 -7.15 9.20 3.78
CA GLU A 98 -8.40 8.55 3.38
C GLU A 98 -8.13 7.22 2.67
N THR A 99 -7.14 7.17 1.77
CA THR A 99 -6.72 5.93 1.11
C THR A 99 -6.34 4.87 2.14
N ILE A 100 -5.49 5.22 3.11
CA ILE A 100 -5.02 4.28 4.14
C ILE A 100 -6.18 3.84 5.04
N ARG A 101 -7.07 4.76 5.44
CA ARG A 101 -8.24 4.46 6.27
C ARG A 101 -9.17 3.45 5.60
N VAL A 102 -9.56 3.67 4.34
CA VAL A 102 -10.45 2.76 3.61
C VAL A 102 -9.86 1.35 3.50
N ILE A 103 -8.55 1.26 3.23
CA ILE A 103 -7.89 -0.04 3.16
C ILE A 103 -7.82 -0.68 4.56
N ALA A 104 -7.49 0.08 5.61
CA ALA A 104 -7.43 -0.42 6.98
C ALA A 104 -8.80 -0.93 7.48
N ASP A 105 -9.89 -0.24 7.14
CA ASP A 105 -11.25 -0.69 7.47
C ASP A 105 -11.55 -2.05 6.84
N SER A 106 -11.17 -2.25 5.57
CA SER A 106 -11.31 -3.56 4.91
C SER A 106 -10.50 -4.69 5.57
N VAL A 107 -9.41 -4.36 6.27
CA VAL A 107 -8.62 -5.34 7.05
C VAL A 107 -9.33 -5.67 8.36
N ARG A 108 -9.86 -4.67 9.07
CA ARG A 108 -10.61 -4.86 10.33
C ARG A 108 -11.80 -5.79 10.12
N ASP A 109 -12.57 -5.55 9.07
CA ASP A 109 -13.76 -6.35 8.71
C ASP A 109 -13.45 -7.83 8.42
N ARG A 110 -12.21 -8.16 8.04
CA ARG A 110 -11.76 -9.55 7.80
C ARG A 110 -11.31 -10.28 9.07
N THR A 111 -11.02 -9.54 10.14
CA THR A 111 -10.42 -10.06 11.36
C THR A 111 -11.36 -10.06 12.57
N GLY A 112 -12.54 -9.45 12.44
CA GLY A 112 -13.63 -9.53 13.43
C GLY A 112 -14.57 -10.68 13.14
#